data_AF-X8EDN1-F1
#
_entry.id   AF-X8EDN1-F1
#
_cell.length_a   1.000
_cell.length_b   1.000
_cell.length_c   1.000
_cell.angle_alpha   90.00
_cell.angle_beta   90.00
_cell.angle_gamma   90.00
#
_symmetry.space_group_name_H-M   'P 1'
#
loop_
_entity.id
_entity.type
_entity.pdbx_description
1 polymer ?
#
loop_
_entity_poly.entity_id
_entity_poly.type
_entity_poly.pdbx_seq_one_letter_code
_entity_poly.pdbx_strand_id
1 'polypeptide(L)'
;MVFLLPGDPIAALGGDRPLSPAVAAQLRAQYHLDDPFVVQYLHYLADIVRGDFGRAYSGLPVSTVLAQAFPVTIRLAAIALVVEALLGIGFGVIAGLRQGGIFDAGVLIASLVIIAVPIFVLGFVAQFVFGVRLGIAPVTVGDQATFARLLLPGIVLGSVSFAYVVRLTRSAVAANAHADYVRTATAKGLSGPGGHRAYSAQLADSGGDVSRRGPRRVDGRGDCDRGDLQHPRCRRCAVSGGHPAGGADRGVHRDSACRGVPDHQPGGRPGLRGPGPRIRYG
;
A
#
# COMPACT_ATOMS: atom_id res chain seq x y z
N MET A 1 10.39 24.42 -17.96
CA MET A 1 9.80 25.59 -17.27
C MET A 1 10.80 26.75 -17.18
N VAL A 2 12.05 26.56 -16.74
CA VAL A 2 13.06 27.65 -16.66
C VAL A 2 13.39 28.29 -18.03
N PHE A 3 13.51 27.51 -19.11
CA PHE A 3 13.80 28.03 -20.46
C PHE A 3 12.58 28.63 -21.19
N LEU A 4 11.40 28.59 -20.56
CA LEU A 4 10.17 29.20 -21.06
C LEU A 4 9.82 30.46 -20.25
N LEU A 5 10.56 30.75 -19.18
CA LEU A 5 10.39 31.95 -18.40
C LEU A 5 10.95 33.13 -19.22
N PRO A 6 10.18 34.20 -19.47
CA PRO A 6 10.71 35.37 -20.16
C PRO A 6 11.82 36.01 -19.31
N GLY A 7 13.05 35.99 -19.79
CA GLY A 7 14.21 36.59 -19.13
C GLY A 7 15.55 36.07 -19.68
N ASP A 8 16.56 36.93 -19.72
CA ASP A 8 17.93 36.52 -20.09
C ASP A 8 18.61 35.85 -18.89
N PRO A 9 19.02 34.56 -18.99
CA PRO A 9 19.67 33.85 -17.88
C PRO A 9 21.00 34.48 -17.46
N ILE A 10 21.67 35.21 -18.37
CA ILE A 10 22.93 35.90 -18.06
C ILE A 10 22.68 37.19 -17.27
N ALA A 11 21.57 37.88 -17.49
CA ALA A 11 21.21 39.06 -16.71
C ALA A 11 21.01 38.70 -15.22
N ALA A 12 20.48 37.51 -14.93
CA ALA A 12 20.32 37.03 -13.55
C ALA A 12 21.66 36.78 -12.82
N LEU A 13 22.76 36.49 -13.56
CA LEU A 13 24.09 36.31 -12.97
C LEU A 13 24.71 37.64 -12.50
N GLY A 14 24.31 38.78 -13.07
CA GLY A 14 24.77 40.11 -12.66
C GLY A 14 24.09 40.65 -11.40
N GLY A 15 22.96 40.05 -11.00
CA GLY A 15 22.11 40.57 -9.93
C GLY A 15 21.69 42.02 -10.21
N ASP A 16 21.90 42.91 -9.23
CA ASP A 16 21.57 44.34 -9.36
C ASP A 16 22.58 45.13 -10.20
N ARG A 17 23.69 44.51 -10.63
CA ARG A 17 24.72 45.17 -11.45
C ARG A 17 24.67 44.65 -12.88
N PRO A 18 24.38 45.51 -13.88
CA PRO A 18 24.37 45.08 -15.27
C PRO A 18 25.76 44.63 -15.70
N LEU A 19 25.83 43.44 -16.30
CA LEU A 19 27.07 42.92 -16.87
C LEU A 19 27.47 43.74 -18.09
N SER A 20 28.77 43.99 -18.27
CA SER A 20 29.25 44.63 -19.50
C SER A 20 28.88 43.77 -20.72
N PRO A 21 28.60 44.38 -21.90
CA PRO A 21 28.24 43.63 -23.09
C PRO A 21 29.26 42.56 -23.49
N ALA A 22 30.55 42.83 -23.25
CA ALA A 22 31.64 41.89 -23.51
C ALA A 22 31.59 40.65 -22.60
N VAL A 23 31.37 40.85 -21.29
CA VAL A 23 31.24 39.74 -20.33
C VAL A 23 29.97 38.94 -20.59
N ALA A 24 28.86 39.60 -20.94
CA ALA A 24 27.63 38.92 -21.27
C ALA A 24 27.79 38.03 -22.52
N ALA A 25 28.45 38.52 -23.57
CA ALA A 25 28.74 37.73 -24.77
C ALA A 25 29.66 36.53 -24.47
N GLN A 26 30.69 36.73 -23.64
CA GLN A 26 31.57 35.65 -23.19
C GLN A 26 30.81 34.55 -22.44
N LEU A 27 29.92 34.94 -21.51
CA LEU A 27 29.11 33.99 -20.74
C LEU A 27 28.11 33.24 -21.64
N ARG A 28 27.51 33.90 -22.65
CA ARG A 28 26.62 33.22 -23.61
C ARG A 28 27.33 32.15 -24.41
N ALA A 29 28.54 32.45 -24.88
CA ALA A 29 29.38 31.47 -25.56
C ALA A 29 29.81 30.33 -24.61
N GLN A 30 30.20 30.67 -23.37
CA GLN A 30 30.64 29.69 -22.37
C GLN A 30 29.53 28.68 -22.00
N TYR A 31 28.29 29.13 -21.88
CA TYR A 31 27.14 28.30 -21.51
C TYR A 31 26.36 27.76 -22.72
N HIS A 32 26.87 27.92 -23.94
CA HIS A 32 26.22 27.45 -25.17
C HIS A 32 24.77 27.95 -25.29
N LEU A 33 24.51 29.21 -24.92
CA LEU A 33 23.14 29.75 -24.86
C LEU A 33 22.57 30.09 -26.24
N ASP A 34 23.41 30.18 -27.26
CA ASP A 34 23.01 30.43 -28.65
C ASP A 34 22.65 29.12 -29.40
N ASP A 35 23.02 27.97 -28.83
CA ASP A 35 22.74 26.67 -29.43
C ASP A 35 21.27 26.25 -29.20
N PRO A 36 20.66 25.44 -30.09
CA PRO A 36 19.36 24.86 -29.85
C PRO A 36 19.33 24.08 -28.53
N PHE A 37 18.25 24.20 -27.75
CA PHE A 37 18.14 23.61 -26.40
C PHE A 37 18.58 22.15 -26.31
N VAL A 38 18.23 21.32 -27.31
CA VAL A 38 18.62 19.91 -27.36
C VAL A 38 20.14 19.75 -27.42
N VAL A 39 20.82 20.59 -28.20
CA VAL A 39 22.29 20.60 -28.34
C VAL A 39 22.93 21.02 -27.03
N GLN A 40 22.43 22.08 -26.38
CA GLN A 40 22.90 22.51 -25.05
C GLN A 40 22.78 21.40 -24.00
N TYR A 41 21.64 20.68 -23.99
CA TYR A 41 21.46 19.55 -23.08
C TYR A 41 22.42 18.38 -23.38
N LEU A 42 22.71 18.12 -24.66
CA LEU A 42 23.69 17.11 -25.06
C LEU A 42 25.12 17.49 -24.64
N HIS A 43 25.50 18.77 -24.72
CA HIS A 43 26.77 19.25 -24.16
C HIS A 43 26.86 18.96 -22.66
N TYR A 44 25.84 19.35 -21.90
CA TYR A 44 25.76 19.08 -20.47
C TYR A 44 25.87 17.58 -20.13
N LEU A 45 25.15 16.71 -20.85
CA LEU A 45 25.25 15.27 -20.65
C LEU A 45 26.64 14.72 -20.98
N ALA A 46 27.25 15.21 -22.07
CA ALA A 46 28.58 14.78 -22.45
C ALA A 46 29.63 15.18 -21.39
N ASP A 47 29.48 16.35 -20.77
CA ASP A 47 30.37 16.82 -19.71
C ASP A 47 30.18 16.04 -18.39
N ILE A 48 28.93 15.71 -18.02
CA ILE A 48 28.66 14.81 -16.88
C ILE A 48 29.33 13.46 -17.07
N VAL A 49 29.25 12.87 -18.26
CA VAL A 49 29.86 11.56 -18.54
C VAL A 49 31.39 11.63 -18.44
N ARG A 50 31.99 12.81 -18.68
CA ARG A 50 33.43 13.08 -18.45
C ARG A 50 33.77 13.40 -16.99
N GLY A 51 32.78 13.48 -16.11
CA GLY A 51 32.94 13.83 -14.71
C GLY A 51 32.98 15.32 -14.42
N ASP A 52 32.68 16.18 -15.40
CA ASP A 52 32.53 17.61 -15.20
C ASP A 52 31.05 17.98 -14.98
N PHE A 53 30.73 18.38 -13.76
CA PHE A 53 29.38 18.79 -13.36
C PHE A 53 29.20 20.32 -13.45
N GLY A 54 30.21 21.04 -13.92
CA GLY A 54 30.24 22.49 -13.95
C GLY A 54 30.50 23.12 -12.58
N ARG A 55 30.15 24.40 -12.47
CA ARG A 55 30.37 25.22 -11.27
C ARG A 55 29.05 25.70 -10.70
N ALA A 56 28.96 25.70 -9.37
CA ALA A 56 27.83 26.31 -8.68
C ALA A 56 27.88 27.84 -8.81
N TYR A 57 26.78 28.53 -8.47
CA TYR A 57 26.73 29.99 -8.40
C TYR A 57 27.80 30.59 -7.46
N SER A 58 28.25 29.82 -6.47
CA SER A 58 29.35 30.20 -5.57
C SER A 58 30.74 30.16 -6.23
N GLY A 59 30.85 29.70 -7.48
CA GLY A 59 32.11 29.54 -8.21
C GLY A 59 32.87 28.26 -7.87
N LEU A 60 32.38 27.44 -6.92
CA LEU A 60 32.97 26.14 -6.59
C LEU A 60 32.58 25.06 -7.61
N PRO A 61 33.45 24.10 -7.92
CA PRO A 61 33.07 22.92 -8.69
C PRO A 61 31.91 22.17 -8.01
N VAL A 62 30.90 21.79 -8.78
CA VAL A 62 29.73 21.08 -8.24
C VAL A 62 30.13 19.73 -7.63
N SER A 63 31.16 19.07 -8.19
CA SER A 63 31.72 17.83 -7.64
C SER A 63 32.20 17.97 -6.19
N THR A 64 32.79 19.12 -5.83
CA THR A 64 33.23 19.40 -4.45
C THR A 64 32.04 19.59 -3.51
N VAL A 65 31.01 20.31 -3.96
CA VAL A 65 29.78 20.50 -3.18
C VAL A 65 29.09 19.16 -2.93
N LEU A 66 28.99 18.32 -3.96
CA LEU A 66 28.44 16.97 -3.84
C LEU A 66 29.28 16.11 -2.91
N ALA A 67 30.62 16.13 -3.01
CA ALA A 67 31.50 15.35 -2.14
C ALA A 67 31.34 15.70 -0.65
N GLN A 68 30.96 16.94 -0.33
CA GLN A 68 30.68 17.36 1.04
C GLN A 68 29.26 16.98 1.51
N ALA A 69 28.26 17.14 0.64
CA ALA A 69 26.86 16.87 0.99
C ALA A 69 26.51 15.38 1.02
N PHE A 70 27.00 14.60 0.04
CA PHE A 70 26.59 13.22 -0.20
C PHE A 70 26.82 12.28 1.01
N PRO A 71 27.97 12.34 1.72
CA PRO A 71 28.17 11.52 2.91
C PRO A 71 27.17 11.83 4.03
N VAL A 72 26.75 13.09 4.17
CA VAL A 72 25.75 13.50 5.17
C VAL A 72 24.38 12.95 4.81
N THR A 73 24.00 13.02 3.53
CA THR A 73 22.75 12.43 3.02
C THR A 73 22.72 10.92 3.26
N ILE A 74 23.80 10.19 2.98
CA ILE A 74 23.88 8.75 3.23
C ILE A 74 23.68 8.44 4.73
N ARG A 75 24.34 9.18 5.62
CA ARG A 75 24.21 8.98 7.07
C ARG A 75 22.77 9.24 7.53
N LEU A 76 22.14 10.31 7.06
CA LEU A 76 20.73 10.62 7.38
C LEU A 76 19.80 9.54 6.86
N ALA A 77 19.98 9.10 5.62
CA ALA A 77 19.20 8.02 5.02
C ALA A 77 19.36 6.72 5.81
N ALA A 78 20.58 6.36 6.19
CA ALA A 78 20.84 5.16 6.99
C ALA A 78 20.15 5.20 8.35
N ILE A 79 20.23 6.33 9.07
CA ILE A 79 19.53 6.52 10.35
C ILE A 79 18.01 6.39 10.15
N ALA A 80 17.46 7.09 9.16
CA ALA A 80 16.04 7.06 8.85
C ALA A 80 15.56 5.63 8.53
N LEU A 81 16.29 4.90 7.66
CA LEU A 81 16.00 3.52 7.29
C LEU A 81 16.05 2.57 8.48
N VAL A 82 17.04 2.71 9.37
CA VAL A 82 17.12 1.87 10.57
C VAL A 82 15.95 2.16 11.52
N VAL A 83 15.65 3.43 11.76
CA VAL A 83 14.55 3.83 12.65
C VAL A 83 13.21 3.39 12.08
N GLU A 84 12.94 3.63 10.80
CA GLU A 84 11.68 3.21 10.17
C GLU A 84 11.57 1.68 10.06
N ALA A 85 12.66 0.96 9.85
CA ALA A 85 12.61 -0.51 9.80
C ALA A 85 12.32 -1.07 11.20
N LEU A 86 13.05 -0.64 12.22
CA LEU A 86 12.88 -1.14 13.58
C LEU A 86 11.51 -0.78 14.15
N LEU A 87 11.13 0.50 14.07
CA LEU A 87 9.85 0.96 14.59
C LEU A 87 8.72 0.52 13.65
N GLY A 88 8.84 0.77 12.35
CA GLY A 88 7.76 0.56 11.39
C GLY A 88 7.36 -0.90 11.27
N ILE A 89 8.35 -1.77 11.12
CA ILE A 89 8.11 -3.22 11.05
C ILE A 89 7.72 -3.73 12.44
N GLY A 90 8.39 -3.30 13.51
CA GLY A 90 8.07 -3.73 14.88
C GLY A 90 6.62 -3.43 15.29
N PHE A 91 6.23 -2.15 15.22
CA PHE A 91 4.86 -1.73 15.51
C PHE A 91 3.86 -2.33 14.53
N GLY A 92 4.20 -2.44 13.23
CA GLY A 92 3.34 -3.03 12.20
C GLY A 92 3.06 -4.51 12.45
N VAL A 93 4.08 -5.29 12.81
CA VAL A 93 3.93 -6.71 13.16
C VAL A 93 3.06 -6.86 14.40
N ILE A 94 3.34 -6.10 15.47
CA ILE A 94 2.56 -6.20 16.71
C ILE A 94 1.10 -5.79 16.46
N ALA A 95 0.85 -4.72 15.69
CA ALA A 95 -0.49 -4.28 15.34
C ALA A 95 -1.22 -5.29 14.45
N GLY A 96 -0.54 -5.91 13.48
CA GLY A 96 -1.11 -6.94 12.61
C GLY A 96 -1.46 -8.22 13.37
N LEU A 97 -0.60 -8.66 14.30
CA LEU A 97 -0.87 -9.82 15.16
C LEU A 97 -2.01 -9.59 16.15
N ARG A 98 -2.23 -8.33 16.54
CA ARG A 98 -3.29 -7.91 17.49
C ARG A 98 -4.36 -7.07 16.80
N GLN A 99 -4.73 -7.46 15.58
CA GLN A 99 -5.72 -6.76 14.77
C GLN A 99 -7.04 -6.54 15.54
N GLY A 100 -7.58 -5.33 15.44
CA GLY A 100 -8.84 -4.94 16.10
C GLY A 100 -8.70 -4.59 17.59
N GLY A 101 -7.50 -4.70 18.17
CA GLY A 101 -7.23 -4.26 19.54
C GLY A 101 -6.95 -2.76 19.68
N ILE A 102 -6.89 -2.28 20.93
CA ILE A 102 -6.56 -0.88 21.24
C ILE A 102 -5.16 -0.46 20.74
N PHE A 103 -4.21 -1.40 20.70
CA PHE A 103 -2.86 -1.13 20.20
C PHE A 103 -2.87 -0.88 18.70
N ASP A 104 -3.61 -1.70 17.95
CA ASP A 104 -3.80 -1.55 16.52
C ASP A 104 -4.48 -0.21 16.19
N ALA A 105 -5.58 0.10 16.87
CA ALA A 105 -6.25 1.39 16.73
C ALA A 105 -5.32 2.58 17.06
N GLY A 106 -4.56 2.49 18.16
CA GLY A 106 -3.60 3.53 18.57
C GLY A 106 -2.50 3.76 17.54
N VAL A 107 -1.92 2.69 16.99
CA VAL A 107 -0.89 2.76 15.94
C VAL A 107 -1.46 3.36 14.64
N LEU A 108 -2.68 2.97 14.26
CA LEU A 108 -3.35 3.52 13.08
C LEU A 108 -3.69 5.02 13.25
N ILE A 109 -4.16 5.44 14.43
CA ILE A 109 -4.41 6.85 14.73
C ILE A 109 -3.10 7.63 14.74
N ALA A 110 -2.06 7.15 15.42
CA ALA A 110 -0.75 7.80 15.46
C ALA A 110 -0.16 7.97 14.05
N SER A 111 -0.22 6.93 13.22
CA SER A 111 0.24 7.02 11.82
C SER A 111 -0.59 8.01 10.99
N LEU A 112 -1.89 8.14 11.25
CA LEU A 112 -2.73 9.13 10.57
C LEU A 112 -2.31 10.55 10.94
N VAL A 113 -2.08 10.80 12.24
CA VAL A 113 -1.61 12.11 12.73
C VAL A 113 -0.26 12.46 12.11
N ILE A 114 0.69 11.52 12.06
CA ILE A 114 2.01 11.75 11.47
C ILE A 114 1.91 12.14 9.99
N ILE A 115 1.07 11.47 9.20
CA ILE A 115 0.91 11.78 7.77
C ILE A 115 0.18 13.12 7.56
N ALA A 116 -0.73 13.49 8.47
CA ALA A 116 -1.48 14.73 8.38
C ALA A 116 -0.64 15.97 8.70
N VAL A 117 0.42 15.83 9.49
CA VAL A 117 1.30 16.96 9.88
C VAL A 117 2.41 17.14 8.84
N PRO A 118 2.59 18.35 8.27
CA PRO A 118 3.69 18.62 7.35
C PRO A 118 5.06 18.34 8.01
N ILE A 119 5.98 17.74 7.25
CA ILE A 119 7.27 17.28 7.79
C ILE A 119 8.11 18.39 8.44
N PHE A 120 8.08 19.60 7.89
CA PHE A 120 8.80 20.73 8.47
C PHE A 120 8.25 21.12 9.86
N VAL A 121 6.95 20.92 10.11
CA VAL A 121 6.31 21.16 11.42
C VAL A 121 6.78 20.11 12.41
N LEU A 122 6.79 18.83 12.02
CA LEU A 122 7.36 17.76 12.85
C LEU A 122 8.83 18.03 13.20
N GLY A 123 9.62 18.45 12.22
CA GLY A 123 11.02 18.84 12.42
C GLY A 123 11.16 20.00 13.40
N PHE A 124 10.37 21.06 13.24
CA PHE A 124 10.41 22.21 14.13
C PHE A 124 10.00 21.85 15.57
N VAL A 125 8.90 21.11 15.75
CA VAL A 125 8.44 20.66 17.07
C VAL A 125 9.47 19.74 17.73
N ALA A 126 10.05 18.80 16.97
CA ALA A 126 11.09 17.93 17.49
C ALA A 126 12.34 18.73 17.91
N GLN A 127 12.78 19.69 17.11
CA GLN A 127 13.90 20.58 17.43
C GLN A 127 13.61 21.42 18.69
N PHE A 128 12.41 21.97 18.81
CA PHE A 128 12.02 22.76 19.97
C PHE A 128 11.95 21.92 21.25
N VAL A 129 11.30 20.76 21.20
CA VAL A 129 11.11 19.90 22.38
C VAL A 129 12.42 19.24 22.79
N PHE A 130 13.07 18.52 21.88
CA PHE A 130 14.26 17.73 22.20
C PHE A 130 15.54 18.56 22.24
N GLY A 131 15.60 19.66 21.49
CA GLY A 131 16.77 20.52 21.44
C GLY A 131 16.72 21.70 22.38
N VAL A 132 15.67 22.51 22.34
CA VAL A 132 15.60 23.73 23.16
C VAL A 132 15.13 23.43 24.58
N ARG A 133 14.03 22.68 24.74
CA ARG A 133 13.40 22.49 26.05
C ARG A 133 14.08 21.41 26.89
N LEU A 134 14.41 20.28 26.28
CA LEU A 134 15.02 19.14 26.98
C LEU A 134 16.56 19.14 26.91
N GLY A 135 17.17 19.84 25.93
CA GLY A 135 18.62 19.87 25.77
C GLY A 135 19.27 18.51 25.43
N ILE A 136 18.48 17.54 24.94
CA ILE A 136 18.93 16.17 24.65
C ILE A 136 19.67 16.10 23.32
N ALA A 137 19.22 16.87 22.33
CA ALA A 137 19.76 16.84 20.97
C ALA A 137 20.18 18.25 20.52
N PRO A 138 21.22 18.38 19.69
CA PRO A 138 21.58 19.69 19.13
C PRO A 138 20.51 20.15 18.15
N VAL A 139 20.22 21.45 18.17
CA VAL A 139 19.17 22.05 17.33
C VAL A 139 19.60 22.22 15.87
N THR A 140 20.90 22.28 15.59
CA THR A 140 21.44 22.47 14.25
C THR A 140 22.59 21.50 13.97
N VAL A 141 22.64 21.05 12.72
CA VAL A 141 23.78 20.31 12.18
C VAL A 141 24.67 21.35 11.50
N GLY A 142 25.69 21.83 12.20
CA GLY A 142 26.74 22.68 11.60
C GLY A 142 27.69 21.86 10.72
N ASP A 143 28.88 22.41 10.46
CA ASP A 143 29.89 21.78 9.56
C ASP A 143 30.29 20.36 9.98
N GLN A 144 30.12 20.02 11.26
CA GLN A 144 30.37 18.67 11.76
C GLN A 144 29.07 17.87 11.92
N ALA A 145 28.80 17.06 10.89
CA ALA A 145 27.70 16.10 10.81
C ALA A 145 28.02 14.77 11.53
N THR A 146 28.24 14.84 12.85
CA THR A 146 28.40 13.65 13.71
C THR A 146 27.07 12.90 13.84
N PHE A 147 27.11 11.57 13.98
CA PHE A 147 25.91 10.72 14.11
C PHE A 147 24.92 11.21 15.18
N ALA A 148 25.40 11.65 16.34
CA ALA A 148 24.54 12.18 17.40
C ALA A 148 23.75 13.43 16.97
N ARG A 149 24.34 14.28 16.12
CA ARG A 149 23.67 15.48 15.59
C ARG A 149 22.66 15.14 14.49
N LEU A 150 22.89 14.04 13.78
CA LEU A 150 22.02 13.57 12.71
C LEU A 150 20.86 12.70 13.22
N LEU A 151 20.89 12.28 14.49
CA LEU A 151 19.90 11.37 15.05
C LEU A 151 18.49 11.99 15.05
N LEU A 152 18.35 13.22 15.57
CA LEU A 152 17.07 13.91 15.62
C LEU A 152 16.47 14.13 14.21
N PRO A 153 17.18 14.77 13.25
CA PRO A 153 16.63 14.94 11.90
C PRO A 153 16.40 13.59 11.20
N GLY A 154 17.25 12.58 11.43
CA GLY A 154 17.06 11.22 10.90
C GLY A 154 15.79 10.54 11.44
N ILE A 155 15.49 10.69 12.74
CA ILE A 155 14.24 10.18 13.35
C ILE A 155 13.03 10.89 12.77
N VAL A 156 13.09 12.22 12.63
CA VAL A 156 12.01 13.01 12.01
C VAL A 156 11.76 12.54 10.58
N LEU A 157 12.83 12.34 9.79
CA LEU A 157 12.74 11.83 8.43
C LEU A 157 12.13 10.43 8.38
N GLY A 158 12.61 9.52 9.24
CA GLY A 158 12.10 8.15 9.36
C GLY A 158 10.66 8.07 9.88
N SER A 159 10.17 9.07 10.63
CA SER A 159 8.81 9.06 11.16
C SER A 159 7.73 9.09 10.08
N VAL A 160 7.97 9.77 8.96
CA VAL A 160 7.02 9.83 7.84
C VAL A 160 6.94 8.48 7.14
N SER A 161 8.09 7.88 6.83
CA SER A 161 8.15 6.54 6.26
C SER A 161 7.60 5.48 7.21
N PHE A 162 7.84 5.61 8.52
CA PHE A 162 7.30 4.74 9.56
C PHE A 162 5.78 4.60 9.42
N ALA A 163 5.05 5.70 9.20
CA ALA A 163 3.59 5.65 9.08
C ALA A 163 3.12 4.81 7.89
N TYR A 164 3.87 4.82 6.78
CA TYR A 164 3.61 3.97 5.62
C TYR A 164 3.99 2.51 5.89
N VAL A 165 5.21 2.27 6.40
CA VAL A 165 5.74 0.92 6.70
C VAL A 165 4.88 0.20 7.74
N VAL A 166 4.42 0.89 8.79
CA VAL A 166 3.49 0.33 9.79
C VAL A 166 2.22 -0.17 9.13
N ARG A 167 1.59 0.62 8.26
CA ARG A 167 0.30 0.29 7.63
C ARG A 167 0.45 -0.88 6.67
N LEU A 168 1.51 -0.85 5.86
CA LEU A 168 1.84 -1.92 4.93
C LEU A 168 2.14 -3.23 5.68
N THR A 169 3.03 -3.18 6.67
CA THR A 169 3.43 -4.35 7.47
C THR A 169 2.24 -4.93 8.22
N ARG A 170 1.44 -4.08 8.88
CA ARG A 170 0.23 -4.50 9.58
C ARG A 170 -0.76 -5.17 8.63
N SER A 171 -1.01 -4.59 7.45
CA SER A 171 -1.88 -5.19 6.43
C SER A 171 -1.36 -6.56 5.97
N ALA A 172 -0.06 -6.65 5.68
CA ALA A 172 0.57 -7.89 5.25
C ALA A 172 0.50 -8.98 6.34
N VAL A 173 0.78 -8.64 7.60
CA VAL A 173 0.73 -9.58 8.73
C VAL A 173 -0.70 -10.04 9.00
N ALA A 174 -1.67 -9.11 9.01
CA ALA A 174 -3.08 -9.42 9.18
C ALA A 174 -3.61 -10.37 8.09
N ALA A 175 -3.29 -10.10 6.82
CA ALA A 175 -3.72 -10.93 5.70
C ALA A 175 -3.14 -12.35 5.74
N ASN A 176 -1.92 -12.49 6.27
CA ASN A 176 -1.21 -13.77 6.34
C ASN A 176 -1.44 -14.53 7.66
N ALA A 177 -2.16 -13.96 8.62
CA ALA A 177 -2.38 -14.55 9.94
C ALA A 177 -3.14 -15.90 9.89
N HIS A 178 -3.90 -16.15 8.83
CA HIS A 178 -4.72 -17.35 8.67
C HIS A 178 -4.22 -18.34 7.61
N ALA A 179 -3.02 -18.12 7.07
CA ALA A 179 -2.45 -18.97 6.03
C ALA A 179 -2.13 -20.38 6.54
N ASP A 180 -2.14 -21.37 5.63
CA ASP A 180 -2.00 -22.79 5.98
C ASP A 180 -0.68 -23.13 6.69
N TYR A 181 0.40 -22.38 6.38
CA TYR A 181 1.68 -22.53 7.07
C TYR A 181 1.62 -22.07 8.54
N VAL A 182 0.80 -21.08 8.88
CA VAL A 182 0.59 -20.62 10.26
C VAL A 182 -0.22 -21.65 11.06
N ARG A 183 -1.26 -22.24 10.44
CA ARG A 183 -2.05 -23.31 11.06
C ARG A 183 -1.20 -24.54 11.35
N THR A 184 -0.37 -24.93 10.39
CA THR A 184 0.57 -26.05 10.55
C THR A 184 1.59 -25.78 11.65
N ALA A 185 2.15 -24.57 11.71
CA ALA A 185 3.07 -24.18 12.78
C ALA A 185 2.39 -24.21 14.16
N THR A 186 1.14 -23.74 14.24
CA THR A 186 0.34 -23.76 15.49
C THR A 186 0.03 -25.20 15.92
N ALA A 187 -0.31 -26.08 14.97
CA ALA A 187 -0.53 -27.52 15.23
C ALA A 187 0.74 -28.23 15.73
N LYS A 188 1.92 -27.74 15.35
CA LYS A 188 3.23 -28.19 15.86
C LYS A 188 3.59 -27.57 17.23
N GLY A 189 2.72 -26.79 17.85
CA GLY A 189 2.92 -26.20 19.18
C GLY A 189 3.63 -24.85 19.18
N LEU A 190 3.89 -24.26 18.00
CA LEU A 190 4.44 -22.89 17.89
C LEU A 190 3.29 -21.87 18.00
N SER A 191 2.59 -21.86 19.13
CA SER A 191 1.48 -20.93 19.39
C SER A 191 2.02 -19.51 19.63
N GLY A 192 1.72 -18.60 18.70
CA GLY A 192 2.13 -17.20 18.80
C GLY A 192 1.31 -16.39 19.83
N PRO A 193 1.81 -15.24 20.32
CA PRO A 193 1.24 -14.49 21.46
C PRO A 193 -0.14 -13.84 21.26
N GLY A 194 -0.82 -14.05 20.12
CA GLY A 194 -2.09 -13.39 19.77
C GLY A 194 -3.16 -14.30 19.16
N GLY A 195 -2.82 -15.55 18.81
CA GLY A 195 -3.69 -16.43 18.02
C GLY A 195 -5.03 -16.75 18.68
N HIS A 196 -5.08 -16.79 20.01
CA HIS A 196 -6.30 -17.13 20.74
C HIS A 196 -7.36 -16.02 20.76
N ARG A 197 -6.98 -14.73 20.72
CA ARG A 197 -7.97 -13.62 20.78
C ARG A 197 -8.56 -13.24 19.42
N ALA A 198 -7.77 -13.35 18.35
CA ALA A 198 -8.27 -13.08 17.01
C ALA A 198 -9.33 -14.10 16.58
N TYR A 199 -9.15 -15.38 16.96
CA TYR A 199 -10.12 -16.43 16.67
C TYR A 199 -11.44 -16.23 17.41
N SER A 200 -11.40 -15.82 18.69
CA SER A 200 -12.62 -15.57 19.48
C SER A 200 -13.38 -14.32 19.04
N ALA A 201 -12.69 -13.27 18.59
CA ALA A 201 -13.34 -12.06 18.08
C ALA A 201 -14.00 -12.29 16.70
N GLN A 202 -13.33 -13.04 15.81
CA GLN A 202 -13.90 -13.38 14.50
C GLN A 202 -15.06 -14.38 14.61
N LEU A 203 -15.02 -15.31 15.58
CA LEU A 203 -16.15 -16.19 15.91
C LEU A 203 -17.33 -15.42 16.52
N ALA A 204 -17.07 -14.34 17.27
CA ALA A 204 -18.13 -13.47 17.78
C ALA A 204 -18.79 -12.64 16.66
N ASP A 205 -18.02 -12.17 15.68
CA ASP A 205 -18.54 -11.46 14.49
C ASP A 205 -19.24 -12.42 13.48
N SER A 206 -18.76 -13.65 13.39
CA SER A 206 -19.41 -14.73 12.63
C SER A 206 -20.58 -15.37 13.38
N GLY A 207 -20.92 -14.87 14.58
CA GLY A 207 -22.07 -15.26 15.41
C GLY A 207 -23.43 -14.83 14.84
N GLY A 208 -23.53 -14.59 13.54
CA GLY A 208 -24.80 -14.49 12.83
C GLY A 208 -25.49 -15.86 12.79
N ASP A 209 -26.30 -16.14 13.81
CA ASP A 209 -27.40 -17.11 13.90
C ASP A 209 -27.49 -18.14 12.74
N VAL A 210 -26.57 -19.11 12.72
CA VAL A 210 -26.66 -20.32 11.88
C VAL A 210 -27.65 -21.34 12.49
N SER A 211 -28.21 -21.06 13.68
CA SER A 211 -29.10 -21.97 14.39
C SER A 211 -30.56 -21.94 13.88
N ARG A 212 -30.96 -20.92 13.12
CA ARG A 212 -32.32 -20.80 12.56
C ARG A 212 -32.51 -21.29 11.14
N ARG A 213 -31.49 -21.82 10.45
CA ARG A 213 -31.68 -22.48 9.16
C ARG A 213 -31.83 -23.99 9.32
N GLY A 214 -32.98 -24.40 9.83
CA GLY A 214 -33.47 -25.75 9.61
C GLY A 214 -33.52 -26.06 8.10
N PRO A 215 -33.46 -27.34 7.68
CA PRO A 215 -33.52 -27.71 6.28
C PRO A 215 -34.77 -27.07 5.66
N ARG A 216 -34.58 -26.11 4.74
CA ARG A 216 -35.70 -25.50 4.02
C ARG A 216 -36.41 -26.64 3.29
N ARG A 217 -37.60 -27.00 3.77
CA ARG A 217 -38.53 -27.81 2.98
C ARG A 217 -38.76 -27.03 1.70
N VAL A 218 -38.25 -27.56 0.60
CA VAL A 218 -38.61 -27.12 -0.75
C VAL A 218 -40.10 -27.36 -0.84
N ASP A 219 -40.88 -26.29 -0.69
CA ASP A 219 -42.31 -26.35 -0.90
C ASP A 219 -42.53 -26.78 -2.35
N GLY A 220 -43.50 -27.65 -2.60
CA GLY A 220 -43.70 -28.34 -3.89
C GLY A 220 -44.09 -27.45 -5.08
N ARG A 221 -43.82 -26.14 -5.00
CA ARG A 221 -43.99 -25.14 -6.07
C ARG A 221 -42.59 -24.67 -6.44
N GLY A 222 -42.08 -25.18 -7.56
CA GLY A 222 -40.69 -24.99 -8.01
C GLY A 222 -40.33 -23.57 -8.43
N ASP A 223 -40.23 -22.64 -7.49
CA ASP A 223 -39.53 -21.37 -7.68
C ASP A 223 -38.06 -21.56 -7.29
N CYS A 224 -37.15 -21.45 -8.27
CA CYS A 224 -35.71 -21.48 -8.08
C CYS A 224 -35.19 -20.03 -7.99
N ASP A 225 -34.64 -19.62 -6.85
CA ASP A 225 -33.97 -18.32 -6.70
C ASP A 225 -32.51 -18.37 -7.19
N ARG A 226 -31.90 -17.21 -7.53
CA ARG A 226 -30.50 -17.10 -7.99
C ARG A 226 -29.47 -17.75 -7.04
N GLY A 227 -29.81 -17.93 -5.75
CA GLY A 227 -28.95 -18.58 -4.76
C GLY A 227 -28.91 -20.12 -4.83
N ASP A 228 -29.88 -20.76 -5.50
CA ASP A 228 -30.08 -22.23 -5.48
C ASP A 228 -29.56 -22.95 -6.74
N LEU A 229 -28.71 -22.28 -7.53
CA LEU A 229 -28.12 -22.80 -8.78
C LEU A 229 -27.22 -24.04 -8.59
N GLN A 230 -26.90 -24.43 -7.35
CA GLN A 230 -26.17 -25.66 -7.04
C GLN A 230 -27.08 -26.88 -6.93
N HIS A 231 -28.41 -26.70 -6.84
CA HIS A 231 -29.36 -27.82 -6.75
C HIS A 231 -29.60 -28.45 -8.13
N PRO A 232 -29.54 -29.80 -8.29
CA PRO A 232 -29.60 -30.46 -9.59
C PRO A 232 -30.89 -30.21 -10.38
N ARG A 233 -32.00 -29.85 -9.70
CA ARG A 233 -33.28 -29.46 -10.34
C ARG A 233 -33.26 -28.05 -10.95
N CYS A 234 -32.55 -27.10 -10.34
CA CYS A 234 -32.47 -25.71 -10.82
C CYS A 234 -31.32 -25.51 -11.82
N ARG A 235 -30.32 -26.43 -11.82
CA ARG A 235 -29.16 -26.39 -12.73
C ARG A 235 -29.53 -26.49 -14.21
N ARG A 236 -30.69 -27.04 -14.55
CA ARG A 236 -31.17 -27.15 -15.95
C ARG A 236 -31.63 -25.82 -16.56
N CYS A 237 -31.97 -24.81 -15.78
CA CYS A 237 -32.43 -23.51 -16.31
C CYS A 237 -31.28 -22.59 -16.77
N ALA A 238 -30.06 -22.78 -16.24
CA ALA A 238 -28.93 -21.89 -16.53
C ALA A 238 -28.27 -22.11 -17.90
N VAL A 239 -28.63 -23.18 -18.63
CA VAL A 239 -27.92 -23.58 -19.87
C VAL A 239 -28.61 -23.04 -21.13
N SER A 240 -29.79 -22.41 -21.04
CA SER A 240 -30.60 -22.05 -22.22
C SER A 240 -31.01 -20.56 -22.35
N GLY A 241 -30.28 -19.61 -21.79
CA GLY A 241 -30.65 -18.17 -21.88
C GLY A 241 -29.46 -17.25 -22.11
N GLY A 242 -29.40 -16.64 -23.29
CA GLY A 242 -28.34 -15.72 -23.72
C GLY A 242 -28.25 -14.41 -22.91
N HIS A 243 -27.09 -13.76 -23.03
CA HIS A 243 -26.80 -12.44 -22.48
C HIS A 243 -27.88 -11.39 -22.77
N PRO A 244 -28.10 -10.46 -21.82
CA PRO A 244 -28.37 -9.09 -22.20
C PRO A 244 -27.36 -8.10 -21.58
N ALA A 245 -27.05 -7.11 -22.40
CA ALA A 245 -26.22 -5.95 -22.11
C ALA A 245 -26.86 -5.00 -21.08
N GLY A 246 -26.00 -4.19 -20.47
CA GLY A 246 -26.22 -2.84 -19.90
C GLY A 246 -27.60 -2.43 -19.39
N GLY A 247 -27.68 -2.12 -18.09
CA GLY A 247 -28.78 -1.31 -17.54
C GLY A 247 -28.96 -1.53 -16.05
N ALA A 248 -28.74 -0.47 -15.27
CA ALA A 248 -29.08 -0.44 -13.86
C ALA A 248 -30.60 -0.30 -13.70
N ASP A 249 -31.27 -1.31 -13.16
CA ASP A 249 -32.55 -1.11 -12.47
C ASP A 249 -32.79 -2.19 -11.42
N ARG A 250 -33.14 -1.77 -10.20
CA ARG A 250 -33.51 -2.64 -9.07
C ARG A 250 -35.02 -2.85 -9.12
N GLY A 251 -35.45 -3.78 -9.96
CA GLY A 251 -36.84 -4.25 -10.01
C GLY A 251 -36.89 -5.78 -9.91
N VAL A 252 -37.75 -6.30 -9.05
CA VAL A 252 -38.06 -7.73 -8.92
C VAL A 252 -38.68 -8.21 -10.22
N HIS A 253 -37.84 -8.65 -11.16
CA HIS A 253 -38.27 -9.39 -12.34
C HIS A 253 -38.49 -10.85 -11.94
N ARG A 254 -39.77 -11.23 -11.82
CA ARG A 254 -40.16 -12.64 -11.88
C ARG A 254 -39.89 -13.12 -13.30
N ASP A 255 -38.79 -13.86 -13.48
CA ASP A 255 -38.47 -14.51 -14.75
C ASP A 255 -39.58 -15.49 -15.12
N SER A 256 -40.38 -15.10 -16.11
CA SER A 256 -41.47 -15.89 -16.70
C SER A 256 -40.97 -17.09 -17.52
N ALA A 257 -39.65 -17.32 -17.58
CA ALA A 257 -39.01 -18.41 -18.33
C ALA A 257 -39.21 -19.81 -17.72
N CYS A 258 -39.82 -19.93 -16.53
CA CYS A 258 -40.00 -21.19 -15.81
C CYS A 258 -41.49 -21.58 -15.60
N ARG A 259 -42.41 -21.23 -16.51
CA ARG A 259 -43.80 -21.74 -16.46
C ARG A 259 -44.09 -22.67 -17.63
N GLY A 260 -44.47 -23.91 -17.33
CA GLY A 260 -45.22 -24.76 -18.28
C GLY A 260 -44.59 -26.07 -18.72
N VAL A 261 -43.73 -26.73 -17.94
CA VAL A 261 -43.35 -28.13 -18.24
C VAL A 261 -44.37 -29.06 -17.57
N PRO A 262 -45.15 -29.86 -18.32
CA PRO A 262 -46.11 -30.78 -17.71
C PRO A 262 -45.41 -31.98 -17.08
N ASP A 263 -45.97 -32.46 -15.96
CA ASP A 263 -45.54 -33.67 -15.27
C ASP A 263 -45.72 -34.90 -16.17
N HIS A 264 -44.62 -35.47 -16.65
CA HIS A 264 -44.63 -36.82 -17.21
C HIS A 264 -44.47 -37.85 -16.08
N GLN A 265 -45.57 -38.46 -15.64
CA GLN A 265 -45.52 -39.73 -14.90
C GLN A 265 -45.02 -40.84 -15.84
N PRO A 266 -44.02 -41.65 -15.45
CA PRO A 266 -43.78 -42.93 -16.10
C PRO A 266 -44.56 -44.03 -15.36
N GLY A 267 -45.65 -44.49 -15.95
CA GLY A 267 -46.38 -45.69 -15.50
C GLY A 267 -46.22 -46.87 -16.46
N GLY A 268 -45.56 -47.95 -15.99
CA GLY A 268 -45.68 -49.38 -16.38
C GLY A 268 -45.25 -49.80 -17.80
N ARG A 269 -44.76 -51.02 -18.12
CA ARG A 269 -44.70 -52.40 -17.56
C ARG A 269 -43.60 -53.19 -18.36
N PRO A 270 -43.34 -54.52 -18.28
CA PRO A 270 -43.92 -55.63 -17.48
C PRO A 270 -42.93 -56.64 -16.83
N GLY A 271 -43.42 -57.38 -15.82
CA GLY A 271 -43.19 -58.82 -15.63
C GLY A 271 -41.80 -59.35 -15.25
N LEU A 272 -41.69 -59.90 -14.04
CA LEU A 272 -41.29 -61.30 -13.77
C LEU A 272 -41.38 -61.57 -12.25
N ARG A 273 -42.36 -62.40 -11.86
CA ARG A 273 -42.42 -63.05 -10.54
C ARG A 273 -41.50 -64.27 -10.56
N GLY A 274 -40.68 -64.43 -9.53
CA GLY A 274 -39.99 -65.67 -9.17
C GLY A 274 -39.59 -65.63 -7.68
N PRO A 275 -39.79 -66.69 -6.89
CA PRO A 275 -39.61 -66.65 -5.43
C PRO A 275 -38.25 -67.22 -4.96
N GLY A 276 -37.72 -66.65 -3.86
CA GLY A 276 -36.86 -67.32 -2.86
C GLY A 276 -35.34 -67.10 -2.93
N PRO A 277 -34.56 -67.47 -1.90
CA PRO A 277 -34.85 -67.57 -0.46
C PRO A 277 -33.91 -66.70 0.40
N ARG A 278 -34.29 -66.54 1.68
CA ARG A 278 -33.49 -65.93 2.75
C ARG A 278 -32.34 -66.86 3.16
N ILE A 279 -31.14 -66.32 3.33
CA ILE A 279 -30.06 -66.98 4.09
C ILE A 279 -29.72 -66.11 5.31
N ARG A 280 -29.92 -66.71 6.49
CA ARG A 280 -29.40 -66.30 7.80
C ARG A 280 -27.89 -66.55 7.81
N TYR A 281 -27.11 -65.61 8.34
CA TYR A 281 -25.84 -65.92 8.98
C TYR A 281 -25.99 -65.69 10.48
N GLY A 282 -25.61 -66.72 11.25
CA GLY A 282 -25.18 -66.57 12.63
C GLY A 282 -23.74 -66.11 12.69
#